data_AF-A0A2T7PXS6-F1
#
_entry.id   AF-A0A2T7PXS6-F1
#
_cell.length_a   1.000
_cell.length_b   1.000
_cell.length_c   1.000
_cell.angle_alpha   90.00
_cell.angle_beta   90.00
_cell.angle_gamma   90.00
#
_symmetry.space_group_name_H-M   'P 1'
#
loop_
_entity.id
_entity.type
_entity.pdbx_description
1 polymer ?
#
loop_
_entity_poly.entity_id
_entity_poly.type
_entity_poly.pdbx_seq_one_letter_code
_entity_poly.pdbx_strand_id
1 'polypeptide(L)'
;MQPETEISMEINPTNLETQKLLEFKHAGINRASIGVQTLNDDALKILGRDHTSSDSLRCLKEAVQIFSGHVSVDMIFGFPWTYFKTLAEGVKAGLPDSDEVADMYLAAVEILKEKGFEQYEVSNFAKNDNYCLHNIAYWTGQQYLGVGPGSHGRVWCHKATSTKPQREARVQTLEPENWLWEVEQFGHATRRRVVQSTQDM
;
A
#
# COMPACT_ATOMS: atom_id res chain seq x y z
N MET A 1 -5.17 -16.93 -21.91
CA MET A 1 -6.25 -16.30 -21.12
C MET A 1 -5.81 -14.88 -20.81
N GLN A 2 -6.68 -13.88 -21.01
CA GLN A 2 -6.42 -12.59 -20.36
C GLN A 2 -6.44 -12.84 -18.85
N PRO A 3 -5.47 -12.35 -18.07
CA PRO A 3 -5.59 -12.42 -16.62
C PRO A 3 -6.91 -11.76 -16.21
N GLU A 4 -7.67 -12.37 -15.30
CA GLU A 4 -8.82 -11.67 -14.70
C GLU A 4 -8.32 -10.34 -14.12
N THR A 5 -9.11 -9.28 -14.31
CA THR A 5 -8.79 -7.95 -13.78
C THR A 5 -8.48 -8.03 -12.29
N GLU A 6 -7.31 -7.56 -11.86
CA GLU A 6 -7.00 -7.44 -10.43
C GLU A 6 -7.86 -6.31 -9.83
N ILE A 7 -8.62 -6.66 -8.80
CA ILE A 7 -9.41 -5.74 -7.99
C ILE A 7 -8.90 -5.89 -6.55
N SER A 8 -7.96 -5.02 -6.20
CA SER A 8 -7.21 -5.03 -4.96
C SER A 8 -7.74 -4.01 -3.95
N MET A 9 -7.68 -4.36 -2.67
CA MET A 9 -8.08 -3.49 -1.57
C MET A 9 -7.06 -3.55 -0.43
N GLU A 10 -6.78 -2.41 0.17
CA GLU A 10 -6.02 -2.33 1.43
C GLU A 10 -6.95 -2.56 2.62
N ILE A 11 -6.49 -3.35 3.59
CA ILE A 11 -7.24 -3.74 4.77
C ILE A 11 -6.40 -3.45 6.01
N ASN A 12 -7.01 -2.75 6.97
CA ASN A 12 -6.51 -2.68 8.33
C ASN A 12 -7.02 -3.93 9.08
N PRO A 13 -6.16 -4.74 9.73
CA PRO A 13 -6.57 -6.01 10.30
C PRO A 13 -7.36 -5.89 11.62
N THR A 14 -8.32 -4.96 11.68
CA THR A 14 -9.27 -4.86 12.80
C THR A 14 -10.29 -6.00 12.71
N ASN A 15 -10.95 -6.31 13.84
CA ASN A 15 -12.03 -7.29 13.84
C ASN A 15 -13.19 -6.90 12.92
N LEU A 16 -13.54 -5.61 12.86
CA LEU A 16 -14.65 -5.11 12.04
C LEU A 16 -14.38 -5.28 10.54
N GLU A 17 -13.18 -4.93 10.08
CA GLU A 17 -12.82 -5.06 8.66
C GLU A 17 -12.67 -6.53 8.26
N THR A 18 -12.11 -7.35 9.15
CA THR A 18 -11.95 -8.80 8.91
C THR A 18 -13.30 -9.50 8.66
N GLN A 19 -14.34 -9.13 9.41
CA GLN A 19 -15.68 -9.70 9.23
C GLN A 19 -16.31 -9.35 7.87
N LYS A 20 -15.84 -8.28 7.21
CA LYS A 20 -16.36 -7.81 5.92
C LYS A 20 -15.64 -8.42 4.71
N LEU A 21 -14.57 -9.18 4.90
CA LEU A 21 -13.76 -9.72 3.80
C LEU A 21 -14.57 -10.53 2.78
N LEU A 22 -15.53 -11.33 3.25
CA LEU A 22 -16.40 -12.12 2.37
C LEU A 22 -17.36 -11.22 1.57
N GLU A 23 -17.87 -10.15 2.18
CA GLU A 23 -18.71 -9.17 1.49
C GLU A 23 -17.92 -8.43 0.42
N PHE A 24 -16.68 -8.05 0.71
CA PHE A 24 -15.78 -7.46 -0.28
C PHE A 24 -15.48 -8.42 -1.43
N LYS A 25 -15.27 -9.71 -1.14
CA LYS A 25 -15.12 -10.75 -2.17
C LYS A 25 -16.36 -10.84 -3.07
N HIS A 26 -17.56 -10.81 -2.49
CA HIS A 26 -18.81 -10.77 -3.26
C HIS A 26 -19.00 -9.48 -4.07
N ALA A 27 -18.45 -8.36 -3.61
CA ALA A 27 -18.43 -7.10 -4.36
C ALA A 27 -17.42 -7.09 -5.52
N GLY A 28 -16.60 -8.15 -5.65
CA GLY A 28 -15.66 -8.33 -6.76
C GLY A 28 -14.18 -8.14 -6.37
N ILE A 29 -13.86 -7.78 -5.13
CA ILE A 29 -12.46 -7.74 -4.66
C ILE A 29 -11.87 -9.14 -4.77
N ASN A 30 -10.73 -9.28 -5.45
CA ASN A 30 -10.04 -10.56 -5.61
C ASN A 30 -8.63 -10.57 -5.03
N ARG A 31 -8.17 -9.45 -4.45
CA ARG A 31 -6.88 -9.32 -3.78
C ARG A 31 -6.96 -8.43 -2.53
N ALA A 32 -6.20 -8.77 -1.49
CA ALA A 32 -6.05 -7.98 -0.28
C ALA A 32 -4.59 -7.57 -0.03
N SER A 33 -4.33 -6.34 0.42
CA SER A 33 -3.08 -5.96 1.08
C SER A 33 -3.38 -5.66 2.55
N ILE A 34 -2.74 -6.38 3.47
CA ILE A 34 -3.03 -6.27 4.89
C ILE A 34 -1.94 -5.48 5.57
N GLY A 35 -2.33 -4.35 6.16
CA GLY A 35 -1.44 -3.46 6.90
C GLY A 35 -1.07 -3.99 8.28
N VAL A 36 -0.34 -5.10 8.38
CA VAL A 36 0.11 -5.71 9.64
C VAL A 36 1.12 -4.83 10.39
N GLN A 37 2.02 -4.17 9.66
CA GLN A 37 3.10 -3.31 10.17
C GLN A 37 4.14 -4.02 11.03
N THR A 38 3.74 -4.65 12.13
CA THR A 38 4.62 -5.36 13.07
C THR A 38 3.82 -6.37 13.90
N LEU A 39 4.47 -7.44 14.36
CA LEU A 39 3.87 -8.44 15.28
C LEU A 39 4.17 -8.13 16.76
N ASN A 40 4.54 -6.89 17.07
CA ASN A 40 4.78 -6.42 18.43
C ASN A 40 3.64 -5.47 18.86
N ASP A 41 2.84 -5.89 19.84
CA ASP A 41 1.66 -5.13 20.28
C ASP A 41 2.00 -3.77 20.91
N ASP A 42 3.14 -3.63 21.59
CA ASP A 42 3.58 -2.34 22.14
C ASP A 42 3.96 -1.37 21.01
N ALA A 43 4.64 -1.88 19.99
CA ALA A 43 4.97 -1.13 18.79
C ALA A 43 3.72 -0.68 18.02
N LEU A 44 2.71 -1.56 17.89
CA LEU A 44 1.43 -1.22 17.25
C LEU A 44 0.73 -0.05 17.97
N LYS A 45 0.75 -0.02 19.30
CA LYS A 45 0.21 1.10 20.09
C LYS A 45 0.95 2.41 19.81
N ILE A 46 2.28 2.35 19.72
CA ILE A 46 3.12 3.52 19.40
C ILE A 46 2.80 4.06 18.00
N LEU A 47 2.52 3.18 17.04
CA LEU A 47 2.07 3.56 15.68
C LEU A 47 0.64 4.12 15.64
N GLY A 48 -0.10 4.11 16.74
CA GLY A 48 -1.51 4.47 16.76
C GLY A 48 -2.40 3.46 16.04
N ARG A 49 -1.97 2.19 15.94
CA ARG A 49 -2.79 1.11 15.37
C ARG A 49 -3.83 0.63 16.38
N ASP A 50 -5.02 0.33 15.88
CA ASP A 50 -6.20 -0.12 16.62
C ASP A 50 -6.40 -1.64 16.58
N HIS A 51 -5.37 -2.39 16.16
CA HIS A 51 -5.35 -3.85 16.08
C HIS A 51 -4.18 -4.44 16.87
N THR A 52 -4.27 -5.74 17.19
CA THR A 52 -3.16 -6.52 17.79
C THR A 52 -2.45 -7.39 16.75
N SER A 53 -1.29 -7.94 17.12
CA SER A 53 -0.62 -8.99 16.36
C SER A 53 -1.50 -10.23 16.17
N SER A 54 -2.32 -10.58 17.16
CA SER A 54 -3.30 -11.68 17.07
C SER A 54 -4.38 -11.38 16.03
N ASP A 55 -4.91 -10.15 16.02
CA ASP A 55 -5.89 -9.72 15.00
C ASP A 55 -5.29 -9.77 13.60
N SER A 56 -4.04 -9.33 13.44
CA SER A 56 -3.28 -9.42 12.19
C SER A 56 -3.16 -10.86 11.68
N LEU A 57 -2.78 -11.79 12.53
CA LEU A 57 -2.63 -13.20 12.16
C LEU A 57 -3.97 -13.85 11.80
N ARG A 58 -5.05 -13.49 12.53
CA ARG A 58 -6.41 -13.95 12.23
C ARG A 58 -6.89 -13.40 10.88
N CYS A 59 -6.78 -12.10 10.67
CA CYS A 59 -7.14 -11.43 9.42
C CYS A 59 -6.41 -12.05 8.23
N LEU A 60 -5.09 -12.25 8.35
CA LEU A 60 -4.27 -12.88 7.32
C LEU A 60 -4.75 -14.30 7.00
N LYS A 61 -5.05 -15.11 8.01
CA LYS A 61 -5.53 -16.49 7.81
C LYS A 61 -6.86 -16.51 7.05
N GLU A 62 -7.80 -15.64 7.40
CA GLU A 62 -9.10 -15.53 6.74
C GLU A 62 -8.95 -15.01 5.31
N ALA A 63 -8.18 -13.94 5.11
CA ALA A 63 -7.93 -13.35 3.80
C ALA A 63 -7.28 -14.34 2.82
N VAL A 64 -6.30 -15.13 3.27
CA VAL A 64 -5.66 -16.16 2.42
C VAL A 64 -6.68 -17.17 1.92
N GLN A 65 -7.66 -17.55 2.75
CA GLN A 65 -8.74 -18.45 2.33
C GLN A 65 -9.70 -17.77 1.36
N ILE A 66 -10.17 -16.56 1.68
CA ILE A 66 -11.18 -15.83 0.91
C ILE A 66 -10.67 -15.39 -0.47
N PHE A 67 -9.43 -14.91 -0.54
CA PHE A 67 -8.82 -14.40 -1.77
C PHE A 67 -7.92 -15.45 -2.44
N SER A 68 -8.05 -16.74 -2.10
CA SER A 68 -7.29 -17.83 -2.73
C SER A 68 -5.77 -17.60 -2.75
N GLY A 69 -5.24 -16.98 -1.70
CA GLY A 69 -3.83 -16.66 -1.56
C GLY A 69 -3.37 -15.37 -2.27
N HIS A 70 -4.24 -14.63 -2.97
CA HIS A 70 -3.92 -13.29 -3.51
C HIS A 70 -3.91 -12.25 -2.38
N VAL A 71 -2.93 -12.37 -1.48
CA VAL A 71 -2.77 -11.52 -0.31
C VAL A 71 -1.32 -11.04 -0.22
N SER A 72 -1.12 -9.73 -0.05
CA SER A 72 0.15 -9.14 0.38
C SER A 72 0.08 -8.71 1.84
N VAL A 73 1.23 -8.65 2.49
CA VAL A 73 1.39 -8.15 3.86
C VAL A 73 2.32 -6.96 3.82
N ASP A 74 1.85 -5.83 4.35
CA ASP A 74 2.65 -4.62 4.46
C ASP A 74 3.26 -4.57 5.87
N MET A 75 4.60 -4.57 5.91
CA MET A 75 5.39 -4.57 7.14
C MET A 75 6.25 -3.32 7.21
N ILE A 76 6.38 -2.74 8.40
CA ILE A 76 7.31 -1.65 8.67
C ILE A 76 8.53 -2.24 9.36
N PHE A 77 9.66 -2.20 8.68
CA PHE A 77 10.94 -2.65 9.22
C PHE A 77 11.80 -1.46 9.64
N GLY A 78 12.77 -1.73 10.52
CA GLY A 78 13.76 -0.73 10.90
C GLY A 78 13.21 0.46 11.69
N PHE A 79 11.95 0.41 12.10
CA PHE A 79 11.39 1.43 12.96
C PHE A 79 11.88 1.21 14.39
N PRO A 80 12.44 2.23 15.05
CA PRO A 80 13.10 2.07 16.34
C PRO A 80 12.08 2.03 17.48
N TRP A 81 11.30 0.94 17.57
CA TRP A 81 10.19 0.81 18.53
C TRP A 81 10.62 1.07 19.97
N THR A 82 11.81 0.58 20.35
CA THR A 82 12.41 0.77 21.67
C THR A 82 12.68 2.24 21.98
N TYR A 83 13.18 3.01 21.01
CA TYR A 83 13.38 4.45 21.15
C TYR A 83 12.07 5.17 21.44
N PHE A 84 11.04 4.95 20.61
CA PHE A 84 9.75 5.60 20.83
C PHE A 84 9.05 5.14 22.10
N LYS A 85 9.22 3.87 22.51
CA LYS A 85 8.76 3.37 23.81
C LYS A 85 9.40 4.13 24.96
N THR A 86 10.72 4.25 24.96
CA THR A 86 11.44 5.01 26.01
C THR A 86 11.00 6.47 26.03
N LEU A 87 10.83 7.12 24.88
CA LEU A 87 10.30 8.49 24.81
C LEU A 87 8.89 8.59 25.41
N ALA A 88 7.99 7.65 25.10
CA ALA A 88 6.65 7.60 25.67
C ALA A 88 6.65 7.38 27.19
N GLU A 89 7.65 6.66 27.71
CA GLU A 89 7.91 6.44 29.14
C GLU A 89 8.71 7.59 29.81
N GLY A 90 9.02 8.66 29.07
CA GLY A 90 9.78 9.82 29.57
C GLY A 90 11.29 9.59 29.68
N VAL A 91 11.79 8.47 29.17
CA VAL A 91 13.21 8.10 29.15
C VAL A 91 13.82 8.57 27.83
N LYS A 92 14.89 9.36 27.91
CA LYS A 92 15.62 9.85 26.75
C LYS A 92 16.63 8.78 26.29
N ALA A 93 16.19 7.83 25.45
CA ALA A 93 17.12 6.94 24.75
C ALA A 93 17.72 7.64 23.51
N GLY A 94 18.86 7.14 23.03
CA GLY A 94 19.34 7.46 21.69
C GLY A 94 18.56 6.67 20.64
N LEU A 95 18.51 7.17 19.40
CA LEU A 95 18.06 6.35 18.27
C LEU A 95 18.98 5.12 18.17
N PRO A 96 18.46 3.92 17.85
CA PRO A 96 19.31 2.80 17.50
C PRO A 96 20.15 3.17 16.29
N ASP A 97 21.34 2.58 16.23
CA ASP A 97 22.24 2.79 15.10
C ASP A 97 21.64 2.17 13.82
N SER A 98 22.06 2.68 12.67
CA SER A 98 21.58 2.20 11.37
C SER A 98 21.84 0.71 11.15
N ASP A 99 22.92 0.17 11.71
CA ASP A 99 23.26 -1.25 11.55
C ASP A 99 22.27 -2.14 12.31
N GLU A 100 21.86 -1.74 13.52
CA GLU A 100 20.85 -2.47 14.31
C GLU A 100 19.50 -2.50 13.59
N VAL A 101 19.11 -1.38 12.98
CA VAL A 101 17.89 -1.27 12.17
C VAL A 101 17.94 -2.18 10.95
N ALA A 102 19.10 -2.26 10.28
CA ALA A 102 19.30 -3.14 9.13
C ALA A 102 19.24 -4.63 9.52
N ASP A 103 19.85 -5.02 10.65
CA ASP A 103 19.80 -6.40 11.15
C ASP A 103 18.37 -6.84 11.46
N MET A 104 17.55 -5.95 12.05
CA MET A 104 16.13 -6.22 12.29
C MET A 104 15.35 -6.44 10.99
N TYR A 105 15.64 -5.64 9.96
CA TYR A 105 15.04 -5.80 8.64
C TYR A 105 15.42 -7.15 8.01
N LEU A 106 16.71 -7.49 7.99
CA LEU A 106 17.21 -8.74 7.40
C LEU A 106 16.64 -9.98 8.11
N ALA A 107 16.56 -9.95 9.44
CA ALA A 107 15.95 -11.02 10.22
C ALA A 107 14.47 -11.23 9.85
N ALA A 108 13.72 -10.15 9.66
CA ALA A 108 12.30 -10.25 9.32
C ALA A 108 12.07 -10.76 7.89
N VAL A 109 12.92 -10.35 6.94
CA VAL A 109 12.93 -10.89 5.57
C VAL A 109 13.17 -12.41 5.60
N GLU A 110 14.18 -12.88 6.34
CA GLU A 110 14.48 -14.31 6.42
C GLU A 110 13.35 -15.12 7.08
N ILE A 111 12.71 -14.62 8.13
CA ILE A 111 11.53 -15.28 8.74
C ILE A 111 10.38 -15.43 7.74
N LEU A 112 10.10 -14.41 6.93
CA LEU A 112 9.03 -14.46 5.93
C LEU A 112 9.39 -15.43 4.80
N LYS A 113 10.65 -15.45 4.39
CA LYS A 113 11.19 -16.39 3.41
C LYS A 113 11.12 -17.84 3.88
N GLU A 114 11.43 -18.13 5.13
CA GLU A 114 11.25 -19.47 5.74
C GLU A 114 9.79 -19.93 5.71
N LYS A 115 8.83 -18.99 5.80
CA LYS A 115 7.39 -19.27 5.67
C LYS A 115 6.92 -19.37 4.20
N GLY A 116 7.84 -19.23 3.25
CA GLY A 116 7.62 -19.34 1.81
C GLY A 116 7.05 -18.08 1.18
N PHE A 117 7.22 -16.91 1.82
CA PHE A 117 6.95 -15.63 1.18
C PHE A 117 8.21 -15.14 0.46
N GLU A 118 8.03 -14.61 -0.73
CA GLU A 118 9.06 -13.92 -1.49
C GLU A 118 8.91 -12.42 -1.33
N GLN A 119 10.03 -11.75 -1.09
CA GLN A 119 10.09 -10.30 -1.12
C GLN A 119 10.17 -9.84 -2.58
N TYR A 120 9.16 -9.11 -3.04
CA TYR A 120 9.15 -8.53 -4.39
C TYR A 120 9.34 -7.01 -4.39
N GLU A 121 9.29 -6.37 -3.20
CA GLU A 121 9.62 -4.96 -2.97
C GLU A 121 10.06 -4.75 -1.50
N VAL A 122 10.66 -3.59 -1.18
CA VAL A 122 11.20 -3.21 0.14
C VAL A 122 10.28 -3.58 1.31
N SER A 123 8.98 -3.29 1.24
CA SER A 123 8.02 -3.58 2.33
C SER A 123 6.98 -4.65 2.00
N ASN A 124 7.04 -5.26 0.81
CA ASN A 124 5.97 -6.12 0.30
C ASN A 124 6.44 -7.54 -0.04
N PHE A 125 5.64 -8.49 0.42
CA PHE A 125 5.87 -9.92 0.28
C PHE A 125 4.65 -10.61 -0.32
N ALA A 126 4.89 -11.64 -1.13
CA ALA A 126 3.86 -12.46 -1.74
C ALA A 126 4.27 -13.93 -1.76
N LYS A 127 3.31 -14.83 -2.00
CA LYS A 127 3.56 -16.27 -2.13
C LYS A 127 2.92 -16.79 -3.41
N ASN A 128 3.48 -17.83 -4.02
CA ASN A 128 2.97 -18.46 -5.24
C ASN A 128 2.81 -17.48 -6.42
N ASP A 129 3.80 -16.62 -6.66
CA ASP A 129 3.77 -15.61 -7.74
C ASP A 129 2.61 -14.62 -7.68
N ASN A 130 1.92 -14.51 -6.53
CA ASN A 130 0.80 -13.59 -6.33
C ASN A 130 1.28 -12.15 -6.08
N TYR A 131 2.16 -11.61 -6.91
CA TYR A 131 2.61 -10.22 -6.80
C TYR A 131 1.49 -9.24 -7.15
N CYS A 132 1.48 -8.07 -6.54
CA CYS A 132 0.45 -7.04 -6.73
C CYS A 132 0.63 -6.34 -8.07
N LEU A 133 -0.26 -6.61 -9.02
CA LEU A 133 -0.20 -5.97 -10.34
C LEU A 133 -0.41 -4.47 -10.21
N HIS A 134 -1.27 -4.02 -9.29
CA HIS A 134 -1.44 -2.59 -8.97
C HIS A 134 -0.11 -1.95 -8.54
N ASN A 135 0.58 -2.53 -7.55
CA ASN A 135 1.84 -1.96 -7.05
C ASN A 135 2.92 -2.01 -8.13
N ILE A 136 3.05 -3.14 -8.85
CA ILE A 136 4.01 -3.27 -9.94
C ILE A 136 3.75 -2.22 -11.03
N ALA A 137 2.49 -2.01 -11.41
CA ALA A 137 2.13 -1.00 -12.40
C ALA A 137 2.48 0.42 -11.92
N TYR A 138 2.26 0.73 -10.65
CA TYR A 138 2.63 2.01 -10.05
C TYR A 138 4.17 2.21 -10.05
N TRP A 139 4.93 1.22 -9.57
CA TRP A 139 6.38 1.31 -9.40
C TRP A 139 7.16 1.25 -10.72
N THR A 140 6.72 0.44 -11.67
CA THR A 140 7.32 0.38 -13.01
C THR A 140 6.84 1.54 -13.91
N GLY A 141 6.09 2.49 -13.35
CA GLY A 141 5.64 3.66 -14.06
C GLY A 141 4.79 3.30 -15.27
N GLN A 142 3.83 2.37 -15.13
CA GLN A 142 2.82 2.12 -16.16
C GLN A 142 1.75 3.22 -16.17
N GLN A 143 0.78 3.11 -17.07
CA GLN A 143 -0.35 4.04 -17.13
C GLN A 143 -1.41 3.68 -16.10
N TYR A 144 -1.89 4.68 -15.37
CA TYR A 144 -2.99 4.54 -14.40
C TYR A 144 -3.69 5.88 -14.17
N LEU A 145 -4.98 5.80 -13.84
CA LEU A 145 -5.81 6.94 -13.47
C LEU A 145 -5.87 7.06 -11.95
N GLY A 146 -5.51 8.22 -11.43
CA GLY A 146 -5.77 8.60 -10.04
C GLY A 146 -7.12 9.30 -9.93
N VAL A 147 -7.99 8.75 -9.09
CA VAL A 147 -9.31 9.32 -8.78
C VAL A 147 -9.40 9.58 -7.27
N GLY A 148 -10.01 10.69 -6.91
CA GLY A 148 -10.18 11.11 -5.52
C GLY A 148 -9.14 12.15 -5.05
N PRO A 149 -9.35 12.73 -3.86
CA PRO A 149 -8.48 13.77 -3.31
C PRO A 149 -7.04 13.28 -3.13
N GLY A 150 -6.07 14.10 -3.53
CA GLY A 150 -4.63 13.82 -3.41
C GLY A 150 -4.10 12.72 -4.34
N SER A 151 -4.96 12.08 -5.13
CA SER A 151 -4.54 11.01 -6.02
C SER A 151 -3.62 11.50 -7.12
N HIS A 152 -2.72 10.61 -7.54
CA HIS A 152 -1.80 10.84 -8.64
C HIS A 152 -2.20 9.93 -9.81
N GLY A 153 -1.95 10.37 -11.03
CA GLY A 153 -2.17 9.56 -12.23
C GLY A 153 -1.05 9.75 -13.24
N ARG A 154 -0.85 8.74 -14.08
CA ARG A 154 0.04 8.80 -15.24
C ARG A 154 -0.68 8.28 -16.46
N VAL A 155 -0.96 9.13 -17.43
CA VAL A 155 -1.82 8.75 -18.58
C VAL A 155 -1.24 9.20 -19.89
N TRP A 156 -1.46 8.40 -20.93
CA TRP A 156 -1.20 8.80 -22.31
C TRP A 156 -2.39 9.60 -22.86
N CYS A 157 -2.10 10.81 -23.32
CA CYS A 157 -3.07 11.75 -23.85
C CYS A 157 -2.82 11.97 -25.34
N HIS A 158 -3.90 11.95 -26.12
CA HIS A 158 -3.89 12.39 -27.51
C HIS A 158 -4.47 13.80 -27.55
N LYS A 159 -3.63 14.82 -27.78
CA LYS A 159 -4.12 16.19 -27.94
C LYS A 159 -4.59 16.37 -29.38
N ALA A 160 -5.73 17.02 -29.58
CA ALA A 160 -6.28 17.30 -30.91
C ALA A 160 -5.29 18.06 -31.82
N THR A 161 -4.34 18.78 -31.21
CA THR A 161 -3.31 19.59 -31.89
C THR A 161 -2.00 18.86 -32.17
N SER A 162 -1.85 17.60 -31.75
CA SER A 162 -0.61 16.81 -31.90
C SER A 162 -0.89 15.42 -32.43
N THR A 163 -0.12 14.99 -33.42
CA THR A 163 -0.18 13.62 -33.96
C THR A 163 0.52 12.59 -33.07
N LYS A 164 1.37 13.05 -32.13
CA LYS A 164 2.08 12.17 -31.19
C LYS A 164 1.38 12.16 -29.83
N PRO A 165 1.11 10.96 -29.24
CA PRO A 165 0.63 10.86 -27.87
C PRO A 165 1.68 11.42 -26.91
N GLN A 166 1.20 12.13 -25.88
CA GLN A 166 2.03 12.68 -24.82
C GLN A 166 1.64 12.05 -23.50
N ARG A 167 2.63 11.66 -22.71
CA ARG A 167 2.37 11.15 -21.36
C ARG A 167 2.31 12.30 -20.38
N GLU A 168 1.30 12.30 -19.52
CA GLU A 168 1.07 13.33 -18.51
C GLU A 168 1.01 12.69 -17.12
N ALA A 169 1.80 13.24 -16.19
CA ALA A 169 1.57 13.06 -14.76
C ALA A 169 0.53 14.07 -14.29
N ARG A 170 -0.46 13.60 -13.53
CA ARG A 170 -1.56 14.40 -13.01
C ARG A 170 -1.60 14.29 -11.49
N VAL A 171 -1.87 15.42 -10.84
CA VAL A 171 -2.09 15.50 -9.39
C VAL A 171 -3.46 16.11 -9.17
N GLN A 172 -4.32 15.41 -8.43
CA GLN A 172 -5.61 15.94 -8.03
C GLN A 172 -5.47 16.87 -6.81
N THR A 173 -6.43 17.75 -6.63
CA THR A 173 -6.55 18.57 -5.42
C THR A 173 -6.53 17.70 -4.17
N LEU A 174 -5.74 18.09 -3.18
CA LEU A 174 -5.46 17.29 -1.99
C LEU A 174 -6.63 17.33 -1.00
N GLU A 175 -7.19 18.53 -0.81
CA GLU A 175 -8.18 18.81 0.21
C GLU A 175 -9.55 18.24 -0.24
N PRO A 176 -10.18 17.31 0.51
CA PRO A 176 -11.39 16.62 0.06
C PRO A 176 -12.56 17.55 -0.30
N GLU A 177 -12.79 18.59 0.50
CA GLU A 177 -13.89 19.55 0.24
C GLU A 177 -13.65 20.34 -1.04
N ASN A 178 -12.43 20.85 -1.25
CA ASN A 178 -12.07 21.56 -2.47
C ASN A 178 -12.11 20.63 -3.69
N TRP A 179 -11.63 19.39 -3.55
CA TRP A 179 -11.66 18.40 -4.61
C TRP A 179 -13.09 18.13 -5.07
N LEU A 180 -14.02 17.92 -4.12
CA LEU A 180 -15.43 17.68 -4.45
C LEU A 180 -16.05 18.89 -5.15
N TRP A 181 -15.85 20.08 -4.59
CA TRP A 181 -16.35 21.31 -5.18
C TRP A 181 -15.81 21.53 -6.60
N GLU A 182 -14.52 21.34 -6.84
CA GLU A 182 -13.91 21.48 -8.17
C GLU A 182 -14.47 20.46 -9.17
N VAL A 183 -14.69 19.20 -8.75
CA VAL A 183 -15.33 18.18 -9.60
C VAL A 183 -16.74 18.60 -9.99
N GLU A 184 -17.53 19.12 -9.05
CA GLU A 184 -18.90 19.59 -9.32
C GLU A 184 -18.92 20.82 -10.24
N GLN A 185 -18.00 21.77 -10.05
CA GLN A 185 -17.98 23.02 -10.84
C GLN A 185 -17.34 22.86 -12.22
N PHE A 186 -16.29 22.04 -12.34
CA PHE A 186 -15.45 21.98 -13.54
C PHE A 186 -15.43 20.60 -14.20
N GLY A 187 -16.08 19.59 -13.61
CA GLY A 187 -16.04 18.19 -14.06
C GLY A 187 -14.75 17.46 -13.73
N HIS A 188 -13.79 18.13 -13.06
CA HIS A 188 -12.54 17.54 -12.58
C HIS A 188 -11.90 18.38 -11.48
N ALA A 189 -11.01 17.77 -10.69
CA ALA A 189 -10.17 18.44 -9.69
C ALA A 189 -8.67 18.28 -9.98
N THR A 190 -8.28 18.25 -11.25
CA THR A 190 -6.86 18.15 -11.63
C THR A 190 -6.15 19.48 -11.44
N ARG A 191 -5.41 19.59 -10.33
CA ARG A 191 -4.68 20.79 -9.93
C ARG A 191 -3.38 21.00 -10.71
N ARG A 192 -2.69 19.92 -11.06
CA ARG A 192 -1.41 19.99 -11.79
C ARG A 192 -1.33 18.94 -12.89
N ARG A 193 -0.80 19.34 -14.05
CA ARG A 193 -0.44 18.48 -15.18
C ARG A 193 1.01 18.73 -15.54
N VAL A 194 1.80 17.67 -15.66
CA VAL A 194 3.21 17.73 -16.06
C VAL A 194 3.40 16.76 -17.22
N VAL A 195 3.85 17.27 -18.36
CA VAL A 195 4.23 16.42 -19.50
C VAL A 195 5.52 15.69 -19.14
N GLN A 196 5.51 14.36 -19.26
CA GLN A 196 6.66 13.52 -18.95
C GLN A 196 7.59 13.42 -20.17
N SER A 197 8.89 13.48 -19.91
CA SER A 197 9.95 13.26 -20.90
C SER A 197 10.22 11.77 -21.09
N THR A 198 11.07 11.42 -22.06
CA THR A 198 11.53 10.04 -22.24
C THR A 198 12.41 9.53 -21.09
N GLN A 199 12.97 10.42 -20.26
CA GLN A 199 13.73 10.04 -19.07
C GLN A 199 12.84 9.74 -17.86
N ASP A 200 11.55 10.11 -17.94
CA ASP A 200 10.53 9.86 -16.91
C ASP A 200 9.73 8.56 -17.17
N MET A 201 10.19 7.74 -18.13
CA MET A 201 9.58 6.48 -18.56
C MET A 201 10.18 5.29 -17.84
#